data_AF-A0A3N1ZWE6-F1
#
_entry.id   AF-A0A3N1ZWE6-F1
#
_cell.length_a   1.000
_cell.length_b   1.000
_cell.length_c   1.000
_cell.angle_alpha   90.00
_cell.angle_beta   90.00
_cell.angle_gamma   90.00
#
_symmetry.space_group_name_H-M   'P 1'
#
loop_
_entity.id
_entity.type
_entity.pdbx_description
1 polymer ?
#
loop_
_entity_poly.entity_id
_entity_poly.type
_entity_poly.pdbx_seq_one_letter_code
_entity_poly.pdbx_strand_id
1 'polypeptide(L)'
;MSREKWRPFTNGAELTQKPDGRDLAMVLWQVRWAELASLRDDKLFMAAVDRLGDAFAQYPFYQHANEIQLQITPLGVTQTPGSVTARWESTDREWLVIVSAQSFTLCKLGAYESFDIFAERVTVLLEDLIRAFAVPEIERVGVRYVNRLQGDALNSLHTVFPKREQPRETLSEEVTVMESVCTTTMQVSGIRFNVRSGMIPPGQTVDPAILPMDQVSWVLDLDATLEKRMPPTVDDIVATAGRLADLNYDYYLWARGATRLNEQKEVHGDSHR
;
A
#
# COMPACT_ATOMS: atom_id res chain seq x y z
N MET A 1 -9.16 -4.56 -21.78
CA MET A 1 -10.15 -3.46 -21.91
C MET A 1 -9.83 -2.42 -20.85
N SER A 2 -9.79 -1.12 -21.15
CA SER A 2 -9.44 -0.11 -20.15
C SER A 2 -10.60 0.09 -19.17
N ARG A 3 -10.39 -0.18 -17.88
CA ARG A 3 -11.39 0.12 -16.84
C ARG A 3 -11.58 1.63 -16.69
N GLU A 4 -12.80 2.06 -16.42
CA GLU A 4 -13.06 3.45 -16.03
C GLU A 4 -12.39 3.71 -14.67
N LYS A 5 -11.58 4.78 -14.60
CA LYS A 5 -10.83 5.12 -13.38
C LYS A 5 -11.70 5.90 -12.41
N TRP A 6 -11.76 5.47 -11.15
CA TRP A 6 -12.56 6.15 -10.13
C TRP A 6 -11.79 7.27 -9.41
N ARG A 7 -12.22 8.53 -9.56
CA ARG A 7 -11.42 9.73 -9.19
C ARG A 7 -12.17 10.77 -8.32
N PRO A 8 -12.46 10.49 -7.03
CA PRO A 8 -13.26 11.37 -6.17
C PRO A 8 -12.58 12.69 -5.71
N PHE A 9 -11.25 12.77 -5.69
CA PHE A 9 -10.48 13.95 -5.27
C PHE A 9 -10.17 14.89 -6.43
N THR A 10 -9.85 14.35 -7.60
CA THR A 10 -9.49 15.17 -8.77
C THR A 10 -10.65 15.41 -9.73
N ASN A 11 -11.73 14.63 -9.63
CA ASN A 11 -12.82 14.58 -10.62
C ASN A 11 -12.29 14.49 -12.06
N GLY A 12 -11.27 13.64 -12.27
CA GLY A 12 -10.66 13.37 -13.57
C GLY A 12 -9.53 14.32 -13.99
N ALA A 13 -9.05 15.20 -13.11
CA ALA A 13 -7.89 16.02 -13.43
C ALA A 13 -6.60 15.17 -13.55
N GLU A 14 -5.69 15.62 -14.41
CA GLU A 14 -4.38 14.99 -14.64
C GLU A 14 -3.26 15.97 -14.24
N LEU A 15 -2.05 15.44 -14.05
CA LEU A 15 -0.87 16.27 -13.87
C LEU A 15 -0.33 16.72 -15.23
N THR A 16 0.16 17.95 -15.30
CA THR A 16 0.85 18.49 -16.49
C THR A 16 2.10 17.69 -16.85
N GLN A 17 2.74 17.07 -15.85
CA GLN A 17 3.86 16.14 -16.03
C GLN A 17 3.56 14.86 -15.27
N LYS A 18 3.74 13.71 -15.94
CA LYS A 18 3.61 12.41 -15.28
C LYS A 18 4.69 12.26 -14.22
N PRO A 19 4.35 11.71 -13.04
CA PRO A 19 5.34 11.36 -12.03
C PRO A 19 6.38 10.40 -12.61
N ASP A 20 7.63 10.56 -12.21
CA ASP A 20 8.60 9.47 -12.30
C ASP A 20 8.18 8.40 -11.29
N GLY A 21 7.87 7.19 -11.76
CA GLY A 21 7.39 6.08 -10.91
C GLY A 21 8.42 5.60 -9.89
N ARG A 22 9.66 6.12 -9.94
CA ARG A 22 10.77 5.78 -9.04
C ARG A 22 10.54 6.14 -7.57
N ASP A 23 9.63 7.07 -7.29
CA ASP A 23 9.31 7.48 -5.92
C ASP A 23 8.40 6.48 -5.19
N LEU A 24 7.78 5.54 -5.91
CA LEU A 24 6.90 4.53 -5.33
C LEU A 24 7.74 3.36 -4.78
N ALA A 25 8.04 3.42 -3.49
CA ALA A 25 8.88 2.45 -2.79
C ALA A 25 8.17 1.10 -2.60
N MET A 26 6.84 1.10 -2.44
CA MET A 26 6.08 -0.13 -2.23
C MET A 26 4.64 -0.02 -2.69
N VAL A 27 4.14 -1.10 -3.30
CA VAL A 27 2.72 -1.38 -3.46
C VAL A 27 2.39 -2.68 -2.75
N LEU A 28 1.46 -2.64 -1.82
CA LEU A 28 0.96 -3.79 -1.08
C LEU A 28 -0.52 -3.99 -1.39
N TRP A 29 -0.89 -5.22 -1.65
CA TRP A 29 -2.26 -5.66 -1.79
C TRP A 29 -2.52 -6.77 -0.79
N GLN A 30 -3.69 -6.76 -0.15
CA GLN A 30 -4.04 -7.75 0.85
C GLN A 30 -5.51 -8.13 0.80
N VAL A 31 -5.78 -9.42 0.99
CA VAL A 31 -7.10 -9.92 1.36
C VAL A 31 -7.08 -10.59 2.71
N ARG A 32 -8.21 -10.54 3.41
CA ARG A 32 -8.43 -11.31 4.64
C ARG A 32 -9.75 -12.04 4.61
N TRP A 33 -9.79 -13.13 5.35
CA TRP A 33 -10.97 -13.96 5.58
C TRP A 33 -11.05 -14.33 7.06
N ALA A 34 -12.20 -14.85 7.47
CA ALA A 34 -12.42 -15.31 8.85
C ALA A 34 -11.53 -16.50 9.21
N GLU A 35 -11.39 -16.79 10.50
CA GLU A 35 -10.68 -17.99 10.94
C GLU A 35 -11.32 -19.27 10.36
N LEU A 36 -10.51 -20.10 9.70
CA LEU A 36 -10.97 -21.35 9.09
C LEU A 36 -10.58 -22.53 9.98
N ALA A 37 -11.56 -23.38 10.30
CA ALA A 37 -11.31 -24.61 11.06
C ALA A 37 -10.30 -25.54 10.36
N SER A 38 -10.20 -25.47 9.03
CA SER A 38 -9.23 -26.21 8.21
C SER A 38 -7.78 -25.70 8.33
N LEU A 39 -7.56 -24.52 8.92
CA LEU A 39 -6.25 -23.86 9.06
C LEU A 39 -5.92 -23.49 10.53
N ARG A 40 -6.74 -23.97 11.48
CA ARG A 40 -6.71 -23.56 12.90
C ARG A 40 -5.42 -23.86 13.66
N ASP A 41 -4.61 -24.79 13.17
CA ASP A 41 -3.33 -25.13 13.76
C ASP A 41 -2.23 -25.13 12.70
N ASP A 42 -1.00 -24.90 13.14
CA ASP A 42 0.16 -24.70 12.26
C ASP A 42 0.42 -25.89 11.34
N LYS A 43 0.13 -27.12 11.77
CA LYS A 43 0.35 -28.31 10.91
C LYS A 43 -0.64 -28.35 9.77
N LEU A 44 -1.91 -28.06 10.04
CA LEU A 44 -2.94 -27.98 9.02
C LEU A 44 -2.68 -26.82 8.05
N PHE A 45 -2.27 -25.66 8.58
CA PHE A 45 -1.87 -24.51 7.77
C PHE A 45 -0.71 -24.84 6.84
N MET A 46 0.38 -25.41 7.38
CA MET A 46 1.57 -25.74 6.58
C MET A 46 1.27 -26.82 5.52
N ALA A 47 0.45 -27.82 5.84
CA ALA A 47 0.00 -28.81 4.86
C ALA A 47 -0.85 -28.19 3.72
N ALA A 48 -1.56 -27.08 3.98
CA ALA A 48 -2.25 -26.32 2.93
C ALA A 48 -1.28 -25.47 2.11
N VAL A 49 -0.29 -24.86 2.77
CA VAL A 49 0.79 -24.08 2.14
C VAL A 49 1.62 -24.93 1.18
N ASP A 50 1.92 -26.19 1.53
CA ASP A 50 2.68 -27.11 0.66
C ASP A 50 2.00 -27.33 -0.69
N ARG A 51 0.66 -27.24 -0.75
CA ARG A 51 -0.12 -27.35 -2.00
C ARG A 51 0.04 -26.14 -2.93
N LEU A 52 0.60 -25.02 -2.44
CA LEU A 52 0.83 -23.81 -3.22
C LEU A 52 2.17 -23.81 -3.99
N GLY A 53 3.06 -24.78 -3.70
CA GLY A 53 4.45 -24.77 -4.19
C GLY A 53 4.57 -24.58 -5.71
N ASP A 54 3.82 -25.35 -6.50
CA ASP A 54 3.86 -25.28 -7.97
C ASP A 54 3.30 -23.96 -8.51
N ALA A 55 2.19 -23.48 -7.92
CA ALA A 55 1.57 -22.21 -8.27
C ALA A 55 2.50 -21.01 -7.99
N PHE A 56 3.39 -21.15 -7.00
CA PHE A 56 4.28 -20.10 -6.53
C PHE A 56 5.70 -20.27 -7.07
N ALA A 57 5.90 -21.07 -8.13
CA ALA A 57 7.22 -21.36 -8.69
C ALA A 57 8.03 -20.12 -9.14
N GLN A 58 7.37 -19.00 -9.44
CA GLN A 58 8.03 -17.71 -9.74
C GLN A 58 8.64 -17.02 -8.51
N TYR A 59 8.37 -17.54 -7.31
CA TYR A 59 8.82 -17.02 -6.03
C TYR A 59 9.65 -18.08 -5.28
N PRO A 60 10.86 -18.43 -5.77
CA PRO A 60 11.58 -19.62 -5.33
C PRO A 60 12.17 -19.52 -3.91
N PHE A 61 12.28 -18.32 -3.34
CA PHE A 61 12.86 -18.14 -2.01
C PHE A 61 11.78 -18.23 -0.94
N TYR A 62 11.70 -19.38 -0.28
CA TYR A 62 10.69 -19.66 0.74
C TYR A 62 11.23 -19.54 2.16
N GLN A 63 10.45 -18.96 3.06
CA GLN A 63 10.68 -18.90 4.50
C GLN A 63 9.37 -19.10 5.26
N HIS A 64 9.40 -19.79 6.39
CA HIS A 64 8.32 -19.73 7.38
C HIS A 64 8.78 -18.91 8.57
N ALA A 65 7.91 -18.06 9.10
CA ALA A 65 8.20 -17.22 10.25
C ALA A 65 7.10 -17.38 11.30
N ASN A 66 7.52 -17.50 12.56
CA ASN A 66 6.62 -17.37 13.70
C ASN A 66 6.51 -15.89 14.03
N GLU A 67 5.31 -15.32 13.94
CA GLU A 67 5.09 -13.99 14.48
C GLU A 67 5.27 -14.02 16.00
N ILE A 68 5.75 -12.92 16.58
CA ILE A 68 5.76 -12.72 18.03
C ILE A 68 4.71 -11.66 18.32
N GLN A 69 3.69 -12.02 19.09
CA GLN A 69 2.71 -11.06 19.55
C GLN A 69 3.16 -10.48 20.90
N LEU A 70 3.34 -9.16 20.94
CA LEU A 70 3.66 -8.45 22.19
C LEU A 70 2.37 -7.95 22.81
N GLN A 71 2.00 -8.49 23.96
CA GLN A 71 0.89 -7.98 24.76
C GLN A 71 1.45 -7.05 25.84
N ILE A 72 1.14 -5.76 25.73
CA ILE A 72 1.52 -4.76 26.73
C ILE A 72 0.43 -4.74 27.80
N THR A 73 0.80 -5.09 29.03
CA THR A 73 -0.09 -5.07 30.20
C THR A 73 0.46 -4.10 31.26
N PRO A 74 -0.34 -3.68 32.26
CA PRO A 74 0.17 -2.91 33.40
C PRO A 74 1.29 -3.61 34.19
N LEU A 75 1.44 -4.94 34.06
CA LEU A 75 2.48 -5.74 34.71
C LEU A 75 3.76 -5.89 33.87
N GLY A 76 3.78 -5.36 32.64
CA GLY A 76 4.91 -5.45 31.72
C GLY A 76 4.52 -6.01 30.35
N VAL A 77 5.54 -6.29 29.53
CA VAL A 77 5.39 -6.85 28.19
C VAL A 77 5.45 -8.37 28.26
N THR A 78 4.37 -9.04 27.87
CA THR A 78 4.33 -10.49 27.71
C THR A 78 4.40 -10.85 26.23
N GLN A 79 5.29 -11.78 25.87
CA GLN A 79 5.34 -12.33 24.52
C GLN A 79 4.44 -13.56 24.46
N THR A 80 3.49 -13.56 23.53
CA THR A 80 2.75 -14.75 23.13
C THR A 80 3.22 -15.21 21.76
N PRO A 81 3.31 -16.53 21.50
CA PRO A 81 3.51 -17.04 20.14
C PRO A 81 2.42 -16.45 19.23
N GLY A 82 2.84 -15.76 18.18
CA GLY A 82 1.96 -15.26 17.14
C GLY A 82 1.67 -16.33 16.09
N SER A 83 1.01 -15.93 15.00
CA SER A 83 0.63 -16.85 13.93
C SER A 83 1.84 -17.26 13.09
N VAL A 84 1.80 -18.49 12.54
CA VAL A 84 2.76 -18.91 11.52
C VAL A 84 2.42 -18.23 10.20
N THR A 85 3.44 -17.68 9.57
CA THR A 85 3.36 -17.09 8.24
C THR A 85 4.30 -17.81 7.28
N ALA A 86 3.85 -17.94 6.05
CA ALA A 86 4.60 -18.48 4.93
C ALA A 86 4.95 -17.32 3.98
N ARG A 87 6.23 -17.20 3.65
CA ARG A 87 6.80 -16.08 2.89
C ARG A 87 7.53 -16.60 1.67
N TRP A 88 7.26 -16.00 0.51
CA TRP A 88 8.02 -16.23 -0.71
C TRP A 88 8.54 -14.93 -1.32
N GLU A 89 9.71 -14.98 -1.92
CA GLU A 89 10.30 -13.86 -2.68
C GLU A 89 10.62 -14.30 -4.11
N SER A 90 10.40 -13.39 -5.07
CA SER A 90 10.87 -13.55 -6.45
C SER A 90 12.40 -13.54 -6.53
N THR A 91 12.94 -14.00 -7.65
CA THR A 91 14.40 -14.07 -7.87
C THR A 91 15.10 -12.72 -7.75
N ASP A 92 14.42 -11.64 -8.16
CA ASP A 92 14.89 -10.25 -8.07
C ASP A 92 14.63 -9.63 -6.68
N ARG A 93 13.93 -10.33 -5.78
CA ARG A 93 13.49 -9.86 -4.45
C ARG A 93 12.60 -8.61 -4.49
N GLU A 94 12.04 -8.29 -5.64
CA GLU A 94 11.13 -7.15 -5.77
C GLU A 94 9.70 -7.54 -5.45
N TRP A 95 9.33 -8.81 -5.60
CA TRP A 95 8.03 -9.30 -5.23
C TRP A 95 8.09 -10.16 -3.98
N LEU A 96 7.15 -9.91 -3.09
CA LEU A 96 7.02 -10.56 -1.81
C LEU A 96 5.60 -11.07 -1.64
N VAL A 97 5.47 -12.36 -1.41
CA VAL A 97 4.22 -13.02 -1.07
C VAL A 97 4.24 -13.42 0.40
N ILE A 98 3.19 -13.05 1.14
CA ILE A 98 3.01 -13.46 2.54
C ILE A 98 1.63 -14.08 2.67
N VAL A 99 1.58 -15.29 3.22
CA VAL A 99 0.35 -16.01 3.51
C VAL A 99 0.33 -16.32 5.01
N SER A 100 -0.80 -16.06 5.65
CA SER A 100 -1.12 -16.53 7.00
C SER A 100 -2.43 -17.31 6.96
N ALA A 101 -2.84 -17.91 8.09
CA ALA A 101 -4.09 -18.64 8.18
C ALA A 101 -5.35 -17.79 7.85
N GLN A 102 -5.25 -16.45 7.90
CA GLN A 102 -6.37 -15.51 7.72
C GLN A 102 -6.11 -14.43 6.68
N SER A 103 -4.95 -14.43 6.03
CA SER A 103 -4.63 -13.38 5.05
C SER A 103 -3.68 -13.83 3.97
N PHE A 104 -3.77 -13.17 2.84
CA PHE A 104 -2.83 -13.25 1.74
C PHE A 104 -2.44 -11.84 1.34
N THR A 105 -1.14 -11.61 1.21
CA THR A 105 -0.54 -10.33 0.86
C THR A 105 0.43 -10.51 -0.30
N LEU A 106 0.28 -9.68 -1.34
CA LEU A 106 1.27 -9.52 -2.38
C LEU A 106 1.86 -8.12 -2.27
N CYS A 107 3.18 -8.02 -2.33
CA CYS A 107 3.91 -6.76 -2.25
C CYS A 107 4.88 -6.65 -3.43
N LYS A 108 4.92 -5.47 -4.06
CA LYS A 108 5.93 -5.06 -5.04
C LYS A 108 6.76 -3.93 -4.43
N LEU A 109 8.06 -4.16 -4.30
CA LEU A 109 9.06 -3.20 -3.86
C LEU A 109 9.69 -2.51 -5.06
N GLY A 110 9.67 -1.17 -5.06
CA GLY A 110 10.21 -0.33 -6.13
C GLY A 110 9.63 -0.61 -7.52
N ALA A 111 10.10 0.13 -8.52
CA ALA A 111 9.88 -0.13 -9.95
C ALA A 111 8.45 -0.57 -10.33
N TYR A 112 7.44 0.04 -9.69
CA TYR A 112 6.06 -0.33 -9.93
C TYR A 112 5.60 0.28 -11.25
N GLU A 113 5.18 -0.57 -12.17
CA GLU A 113 4.83 -0.16 -13.54
C GLU A 113 3.36 0.23 -13.66
N SER A 114 2.46 -0.69 -13.34
CA SER A 114 1.01 -0.50 -13.48
C SER A 114 0.21 -1.44 -12.60
N PHE A 115 -1.04 -1.07 -12.36
CA PHE A 115 -1.99 -1.95 -11.67
C PHE A 115 -2.33 -3.20 -12.47
N ASP A 116 -2.32 -3.14 -13.80
CA ASP A 116 -2.69 -4.27 -14.64
C ASP A 116 -1.67 -5.42 -14.49
N ILE A 117 -0.36 -5.10 -14.54
CA ILE A 117 0.72 -6.09 -14.29
C ILE A 117 0.62 -6.68 -12.89
N PHE A 118 0.29 -5.85 -11.90
CA PHE A 118 0.10 -6.30 -10.53
C PHE A 118 -1.12 -7.22 -10.40
N ALA A 119 -2.24 -6.86 -11.04
CA ALA A 119 -3.50 -7.61 -11.02
C ALA A 119 -3.36 -8.98 -11.69
N GLU A 120 -2.61 -9.08 -12.79
CA GLU A 120 -2.30 -10.37 -13.45
C GLU A 120 -1.63 -11.35 -12.47
N ARG A 121 -0.64 -10.88 -11.70
CA ARG A 121 0.04 -11.70 -10.69
C ARG A 121 -0.87 -12.08 -9.52
N VAL A 122 -1.67 -11.13 -9.02
CA VAL A 122 -2.64 -11.39 -7.94
C VAL A 122 -3.65 -12.46 -8.38
N THR A 123 -4.17 -12.34 -9.59
CA THR A 123 -5.22 -13.23 -10.11
C THR A 123 -4.78 -14.69 -10.04
N VAL A 124 -3.61 -15.00 -10.61
CA VAL A 124 -3.06 -16.37 -10.62
C VAL A 124 -2.85 -16.90 -9.20
N LEU A 125 -2.17 -16.14 -8.34
CA LEU A 125 -1.87 -16.58 -6.98
C LEU A 125 -3.12 -16.76 -6.12
N LEU A 126 -4.10 -15.87 -6.28
CA LEU A 126 -5.32 -15.86 -5.49
C LEU A 126 -6.25 -17.02 -5.86
N GLU A 127 -6.32 -17.39 -7.15
CA GLU A 127 -7.09 -18.55 -7.59
C GLU A 127 -6.64 -19.84 -6.91
N ASP A 128 -5.32 -20.09 -6.92
CA ASP A 128 -4.76 -21.29 -6.30
C ASP A 128 -4.86 -21.26 -4.78
N LEU A 129 -4.72 -20.08 -4.17
CA LEU A 129 -4.89 -19.92 -2.73
C LEU A 129 -6.32 -20.20 -2.28
N ILE A 130 -7.31 -19.59 -2.94
CA ILE A 130 -8.73 -19.80 -2.60
C ILE A 130 -9.09 -21.28 -2.70
N ARG A 131 -8.59 -21.96 -3.74
CA ARG A 131 -8.79 -23.40 -3.94
C ARG A 131 -8.10 -24.24 -2.86
N ALA A 132 -6.83 -23.96 -2.56
CA ALA A 132 -6.03 -24.75 -1.62
C ALA A 132 -6.52 -24.61 -0.18
N PHE A 133 -7.02 -23.42 0.19
CA PHE A 133 -7.47 -23.09 1.55
C PHE A 133 -8.98 -23.28 1.73
N ALA A 134 -9.71 -23.49 0.63
CA ALA A 134 -11.17 -23.56 0.58
C ALA A 134 -11.82 -22.33 1.25
N VAL A 135 -11.32 -21.14 0.92
CA VAL A 135 -11.79 -19.87 1.50
C VAL A 135 -13.26 -19.65 1.10
N PRO A 136 -14.20 -19.57 2.06
CA PRO A 136 -15.63 -19.49 1.75
C PRO A 136 -16.12 -18.07 1.49
N GLU A 137 -15.46 -17.07 2.08
CA GLU A 137 -15.78 -15.65 1.95
C GLU A 137 -14.55 -14.78 2.20
N ILE A 138 -14.49 -13.62 1.56
CA ILE A 138 -13.51 -12.57 1.83
C ILE A 138 -14.17 -11.50 2.69
N GLU A 139 -13.50 -11.05 3.75
CA GLU A 139 -14.00 -10.02 4.67
C GLU A 139 -13.36 -8.64 4.42
N ARG A 140 -12.15 -8.62 3.84
CA ARG A 140 -11.38 -7.40 3.63
C ARG A 140 -10.57 -7.47 2.35
N VAL A 141 -10.55 -6.36 1.61
CA VAL A 141 -9.59 -6.09 0.52
C VAL A 141 -8.89 -4.77 0.82
N GLY A 142 -7.56 -4.74 0.73
CA GLY A 142 -6.74 -3.56 0.99
C GLY A 142 -5.69 -3.35 -0.10
N VAL A 143 -5.43 -2.07 -0.41
CA VAL A 143 -4.34 -1.64 -1.30
C VAL A 143 -3.62 -0.47 -0.67
N ARG A 144 -2.30 -0.58 -0.54
CA ARG A 144 -1.45 0.41 0.11
C ARG A 144 -0.27 0.80 -0.77
N TYR A 145 -0.10 2.10 -1.02
CA TYR A 145 0.99 2.66 -1.80
C TYR A 145 1.87 3.49 -0.87
N VAL A 146 3.17 3.21 -0.85
CA VAL A 146 4.15 3.96 -0.06
C VAL A 146 5.12 4.64 -1.01
N ASN A 147 5.04 5.95 -1.11
CA ASN A 147 6.00 6.78 -1.81
C ASN A 147 7.08 7.24 -0.84
N ARG A 148 8.33 7.29 -1.28
CA ARG A 148 9.47 7.74 -0.49
C ARG A 148 10.35 8.67 -1.32
N LEU A 149 10.47 9.93 -0.88
CA LEU A 149 11.29 10.96 -1.50
C LEU A 149 12.57 11.18 -0.72
N GLN A 150 13.66 11.48 -1.43
CA GLN A 150 14.97 11.77 -0.88
C GLN A 150 15.74 12.75 -1.78
N GLY A 151 16.87 13.26 -1.30
CA GLY A 151 17.76 14.15 -2.08
C GLY A 151 17.02 15.38 -2.63
N ASP A 152 17.20 15.67 -3.92
CA ASP A 152 16.62 16.86 -4.56
C ASP A 152 15.09 16.87 -4.56
N ALA A 153 14.44 15.70 -4.69
CA ALA A 153 12.98 15.60 -4.64
C ALA A 153 12.43 16.00 -3.26
N LEU A 154 13.19 15.72 -2.20
CA LEU A 154 12.87 16.16 -0.84
C LEU A 154 13.06 17.68 -0.68
N ASN A 155 14.10 18.25 -1.28
CA ASN A 155 14.35 19.69 -1.25
C ASN A 155 13.25 20.49 -1.97
N SER A 156 12.63 19.89 -2.98
CA SER A 156 11.49 20.46 -3.72
C SER A 156 10.12 19.96 -3.25
N LEU A 157 10.01 19.41 -2.03
CA LEU A 157 8.76 18.79 -1.54
C LEU A 157 7.54 19.71 -1.64
N HIS A 158 7.69 21.02 -1.37
CA HIS A 158 6.62 22.01 -1.47
C HIS A 158 6.15 22.24 -2.91
N THR A 159 7.05 22.08 -3.89
CA THR A 159 6.70 22.10 -5.30
C THR A 159 6.01 20.80 -5.72
N VAL A 160 6.45 19.67 -5.18
CA VAL A 160 5.90 18.34 -5.52
C VAL A 160 4.52 18.14 -4.89
N PHE A 161 4.30 18.60 -3.66
CA PHE A 161 3.06 18.47 -2.89
C PHE A 161 2.60 19.82 -2.31
N PRO A 162 2.08 20.74 -3.14
CA PRO A 162 1.74 22.10 -2.73
C PRO A 162 0.51 22.19 -1.81
N LYS A 163 -0.36 21.16 -1.79
CA LYS A 163 -1.60 21.16 -1.00
C LYS A 163 -1.44 20.62 0.42
N ARG A 164 -0.23 20.66 1.00
CA ARG A 164 0.04 20.16 2.33
C ARG A 164 0.54 21.22 3.29
N GLU A 165 -0.01 21.17 4.50
CA GLU A 165 0.55 21.81 5.69
C GLU A 165 1.91 21.16 5.98
N GLN A 166 3.00 21.82 5.58
CA GLN A 166 4.33 21.38 5.97
C GLN A 166 4.67 21.93 7.36
N PRO A 167 5.34 21.15 8.22
CA PRO A 167 5.87 21.65 9.49
C PRO A 167 6.94 22.75 9.35
N ARG A 168 7.37 23.08 8.11
CA ARG A 168 8.61 23.81 7.84
C ARG A 168 8.46 25.32 7.77
N GLU A 169 7.27 25.88 7.62
CA GLU A 169 7.17 27.30 7.23
C GLU A 169 7.43 28.31 8.37
N THR A 170 7.67 27.89 9.62
CA THR A 170 7.71 28.84 10.76
C THR A 170 8.68 28.51 11.90
N LEU A 171 9.74 27.74 11.64
CA LEU A 171 10.75 27.43 12.66
C LEU A 171 11.98 28.33 12.51
N SER A 172 12.61 28.70 13.62
CA SER A 172 13.86 29.46 13.62
C SER A 172 15.02 28.61 13.09
N GLU A 173 16.11 29.26 12.65
CA GLU A 173 17.32 28.58 12.15
C GLU A 173 17.98 27.66 13.19
N GLU A 174 17.68 27.85 14.48
CA GLU A 174 18.19 27.02 15.58
C GLU A 174 17.40 25.71 15.77
N VAL A 175 16.23 25.57 15.15
CA VAL A 175 15.34 24.42 15.33
C VAL A 175 15.44 23.49 14.13
N THR A 176 15.96 22.29 14.35
CA THR A 176 15.93 21.20 13.37
C THR A 176 14.78 20.25 13.65
N VAL A 177 13.86 20.10 12.70
CA VAL A 177 12.82 19.07 12.76
C VAL A 177 13.46 17.72 12.51
N MET A 178 13.59 16.91 13.56
CA MET A 178 14.15 15.56 13.47
C MET A 178 13.13 14.57 12.88
N GLU A 179 11.87 14.72 13.26
CA GLU A 179 10.76 13.87 12.82
C GLU A 179 9.47 14.70 12.80
N SER A 180 8.59 14.42 11.86
CA SER A 180 7.23 14.92 11.88
C SER A 180 6.36 13.96 11.11
N VAL A 181 5.23 13.55 11.70
CA VAL A 181 4.27 12.63 11.08
C VAL A 181 2.88 13.21 11.21
N CYS A 182 2.20 13.32 10.07
CA CYS A 182 0.78 13.62 9.98
C CYS A 182 0.03 12.37 9.55
N THR A 183 -1.08 12.07 10.23
CA THR A 183 -1.98 10.97 9.88
C THR A 183 -3.39 11.50 9.74
N THR A 184 -4.07 11.10 8.68
CA THR A 184 -5.46 11.44 8.41
C THR A 184 -6.23 10.18 8.02
N THR A 185 -7.36 9.92 8.67
CA THR A 185 -8.27 8.83 8.31
C THR A 185 -9.54 9.42 7.72
N MET A 186 -9.93 8.94 6.54
CA MET A 186 -11.11 9.35 5.81
C MET A 186 -12.00 8.15 5.51
N GLN A 187 -13.28 8.42 5.26
CA GLN A 187 -14.21 7.47 4.69
C GLN A 187 -14.69 7.99 3.33
N VAL A 188 -14.44 7.22 2.27
CA VAL A 188 -14.77 7.61 0.89
C VAL A 188 -15.66 6.52 0.28
N SER A 189 -16.97 6.78 0.22
CA SER A 189 -17.96 5.82 -0.32
C SER A 189 -17.87 4.42 0.30
N GLY A 190 -17.68 4.34 1.63
CA GLY A 190 -17.56 3.06 2.36
C GLY A 190 -16.14 2.48 2.42
N ILE A 191 -15.17 3.06 1.73
CA ILE A 191 -13.75 2.70 1.82
C ILE A 191 -13.14 3.49 2.96
N ARG A 192 -12.45 2.80 3.88
CA ARG A 192 -11.57 3.45 4.87
C ARG A 192 -10.27 3.80 4.15
N PHE A 193 -9.88 5.06 4.21
CA PHE A 193 -8.70 5.57 3.55
C PHE A 193 -7.80 6.29 4.54
N ASN A 194 -6.63 5.72 4.82
CA ASN A 194 -5.64 6.29 5.71
C ASN A 194 -4.53 6.93 4.88
N VAL A 195 -4.18 8.15 5.25
CA VAL A 195 -3.06 8.89 4.66
C VAL A 195 -2.09 9.20 5.78
N ARG A 196 -0.86 8.73 5.65
CA ARG A 196 0.24 9.07 6.55
C ARG A 196 1.35 9.73 5.76
N SER A 197 1.94 10.76 6.33
CA SER A 197 3.09 11.41 5.71
C SER A 197 3.98 12.10 6.70
N GLY A 198 5.25 12.23 6.35
CA GLY A 198 6.20 12.77 7.31
C GLY A 198 7.65 12.63 6.92
N MET A 199 8.50 13.24 7.73
CA MET A 199 9.95 13.10 7.66
C MET A 199 10.36 11.81 8.39
N ILE A 200 11.20 11.01 7.74
CA ILE A 200 11.75 9.76 8.28
C ILE A 200 13.27 9.94 8.46
N PRO A 201 13.78 9.78 9.70
CA PRO A 201 15.21 9.87 9.97
C PRO A 201 16.04 8.79 9.25
N PRO A 202 17.37 9.01 9.11
CA PRO A 202 18.32 7.97 8.74
C PRO A 202 18.17 6.71 9.60
N GLY A 203 18.34 5.54 8.98
CA GLY A 203 18.26 4.23 9.64
C GLY A 203 16.84 3.79 9.99
N GLN A 204 15.82 4.60 9.72
CA GLN A 204 14.42 4.26 9.99
C GLN A 204 13.64 3.94 8.71
N THR A 205 12.53 3.23 8.89
CA THR A 205 11.56 2.89 7.84
C THR A 205 10.14 2.94 8.38
N VAL A 206 9.19 3.23 7.50
CA VAL A 206 7.75 3.19 7.79
C VAL A 206 7.14 1.80 7.64
N ASP A 207 7.88 0.88 7.03
CA ASP A 207 7.48 -0.48 6.77
C ASP A 207 8.70 -1.41 6.76
N PRO A 208 8.68 -2.54 7.48
CA PRO A 208 9.79 -3.49 7.50
C PRO A 208 10.16 -4.08 6.13
N ALA A 209 9.24 -4.09 5.15
CA ALA A 209 9.54 -4.54 3.79
C ALA A 209 10.34 -3.51 2.99
N ILE A 210 10.35 -2.24 3.40
CA ILE A 210 11.12 -1.17 2.75
C ILE A 210 12.46 -1.03 3.48
N LEU A 211 13.55 -1.15 2.73
CA LEU A 211 14.90 -0.96 3.27
C LEU A 211 15.06 0.44 3.89
N PRO A 212 15.64 0.56 5.10
CA PRO A 212 16.02 1.84 5.66
C PRO A 212 17.01 2.58 4.76
N MET A 213 16.97 3.91 4.80
CA MET A 213 17.91 4.78 4.08
C MET A 213 18.93 5.35 5.07
N ASP A 214 20.13 5.66 4.59
CA ASP A 214 21.21 6.30 5.36
C ASP A 214 21.06 7.83 5.48
N GLN A 215 20.09 8.40 4.77
CA GLN A 215 19.75 9.81 4.77
C GLN A 215 18.30 10.06 5.18
N VAL A 216 18.01 11.31 5.52
CA VAL A 216 16.64 11.75 5.77
C VAL A 216 15.79 11.57 4.51
N SER A 217 14.56 11.11 4.69
CA SER A 217 13.60 10.92 3.62
C SER A 217 12.23 11.43 4.02
N TRP A 218 11.33 11.57 3.06
CA TRP A 218 9.93 11.87 3.35
C TRP A 218 9.02 10.81 2.74
N VAL A 219 7.93 10.50 3.44
CA VAL A 219 6.98 9.44 3.06
C VAL A 219 5.61 10.02 2.72
N LEU A 220 4.97 9.42 1.72
CA LEU A 220 3.52 9.46 1.51
C LEU A 220 2.98 8.04 1.44
N ASP A 221 2.32 7.63 2.50
CA ASP A 221 1.74 6.31 2.71
C ASP A 221 0.21 6.40 2.61
N LEU A 222 -0.34 5.74 1.61
CA LEU A 222 -1.75 5.77 1.22
C LEU A 222 -2.30 4.35 1.37
N ASP A 223 -3.22 4.13 2.30
CA ASP A 223 -3.80 2.82 2.59
C ASP A 223 -5.32 2.87 2.45
N ALA A 224 -5.83 2.29 1.35
CA ALA A 224 -7.24 2.19 1.05
C ALA A 224 -7.73 0.77 1.33
N THR A 225 -8.80 0.65 2.11
CA THR A 225 -9.36 -0.63 2.53
C THR A 225 -10.88 -0.64 2.42
N LEU A 226 -11.42 -1.73 1.88
CA LEU A 226 -12.83 -2.08 1.99
C LEU A 226 -13.00 -3.27 2.94
N GLU A 227 -13.77 -3.07 4.02
CA GLU A 227 -14.22 -4.13 4.93
C GLU A 227 -15.66 -4.49 4.56
N LYS A 228 -15.82 -5.56 3.79
CA LYS A 228 -17.12 -6.02 3.30
C LYS A 228 -17.02 -7.50 2.98
N ARG A 229 -17.96 -8.29 3.52
CA ARG A 229 -18.13 -9.69 3.15
C ARG A 229 -18.53 -9.82 1.69
N MET A 230 -17.80 -10.63 0.95
CA MET A 230 -18.08 -10.96 -0.44
C MET A 230 -17.71 -12.41 -0.76
N PRO A 231 -18.36 -13.01 -1.77
CA PRO A 231 -17.94 -14.29 -2.30
C PRO A 231 -16.45 -14.27 -2.70
N PRO A 232 -15.75 -15.41 -2.65
CA PRO A 232 -14.34 -15.53 -2.99
C PRO A 232 -14.16 -15.61 -4.52
N THR A 233 -14.77 -14.67 -5.25
CA THR A 233 -14.66 -14.56 -6.70
C THR A 233 -13.46 -13.67 -7.03
N VAL A 234 -12.45 -14.23 -7.70
CA VAL A 234 -11.20 -13.52 -8.00
C VAL A 234 -11.44 -12.24 -8.79
N ASP A 235 -12.31 -12.26 -9.80
CA ASP A 235 -12.65 -11.08 -10.59
C ASP A 235 -13.23 -9.94 -9.74
N ASP A 236 -14.15 -10.24 -8.82
CA ASP A 236 -14.78 -9.24 -7.94
C ASP A 236 -13.76 -8.63 -6.97
N ILE A 237 -12.87 -9.47 -6.45
CA ILE A 237 -11.80 -9.07 -5.53
C ILE A 237 -10.79 -8.16 -6.26
N VAL A 238 -10.35 -8.55 -7.46
CA VAL A 238 -9.41 -7.77 -8.28
C VAL A 238 -10.05 -6.46 -8.75
N ALA A 239 -11.32 -6.46 -9.13
CA ALA A 239 -12.05 -5.23 -9.47
C ALA A 239 -12.15 -4.28 -8.27
N THR A 240 -12.42 -4.82 -7.07
CA THR A 240 -12.42 -4.05 -5.82
C THR A 240 -11.05 -3.44 -5.56
N ALA A 241 -9.99 -4.22 -5.69
CA ALA A 241 -8.62 -3.75 -5.56
C ALA A 241 -8.26 -2.66 -6.57
N GLY A 242 -8.71 -2.79 -7.81
CA GLY A 242 -8.53 -1.76 -8.83
C GLY A 242 -9.14 -0.43 -8.42
N ARG A 243 -10.35 -0.46 -7.83
CA ARG A 243 -11.01 0.73 -7.29
C ARG A 243 -10.24 1.35 -6.13
N LEU A 244 -9.67 0.54 -5.22
CA LEU A 244 -8.81 1.02 -4.13
C LEU A 244 -7.51 1.64 -4.67
N ALA A 245 -6.90 1.03 -5.68
CA ALA A 245 -5.72 1.53 -6.37
C ALA A 245 -5.99 2.89 -7.06
N ASP A 246 -7.16 3.05 -7.67
CA ASP A 246 -7.55 4.34 -8.26
C ASP A 246 -7.67 5.44 -7.21
N LEU A 247 -8.25 5.13 -6.04
CA LEU A 247 -8.39 6.07 -4.93
C LEU A 247 -7.02 6.53 -4.42
N ASN A 248 -6.09 5.61 -4.19
CA ASN A 248 -4.72 5.92 -3.80
C ASN A 248 -4.06 6.83 -4.84
N TYR A 249 -4.13 6.44 -6.11
CA TYR A 249 -3.52 7.22 -7.18
C TYR A 249 -4.19 8.60 -7.34
N ASP A 250 -5.50 8.68 -7.16
CA ASP A 250 -6.26 9.92 -7.26
C ASP A 250 -5.90 10.92 -6.17
N TYR A 251 -5.80 10.46 -4.92
CA TYR A 251 -5.31 11.29 -3.82
C TYR A 251 -3.89 11.77 -4.08
N TYR A 252 -3.02 10.89 -4.58
CA TYR A 252 -1.65 11.27 -4.96
C TYR A 252 -1.65 12.41 -6.00
N LEU A 253 -2.45 12.30 -7.06
CA LEU A 253 -2.60 13.36 -8.07
C LEU A 253 -3.09 14.68 -7.45
N TRP A 254 -4.14 14.60 -6.62
CA TRP A 254 -4.70 15.76 -5.93
C TRP A 254 -3.66 16.44 -5.02
N ALA A 255 -2.92 15.66 -4.23
CA ALA A 255 -1.90 16.15 -3.32
C ALA A 255 -0.75 16.84 -4.07
N ARG A 256 -0.45 16.36 -5.28
CA ARG A 256 0.52 16.99 -6.20
C ARG A 256 0.00 18.21 -6.94
N GLY A 257 -1.23 18.64 -6.65
CA GLY A 257 -1.82 19.83 -7.26
C GLY A 257 -2.35 19.62 -8.67
N ALA A 258 -2.75 18.40 -9.05
CA ALA A 258 -3.46 18.20 -10.31
C ALA A 258 -4.67 19.15 -10.44
N THR A 259 -4.79 19.79 -11.60
CA THR A 259 -5.84 20.74 -11.95
C THR A 259 -6.45 20.34 -13.30
N ARG A 260 -7.72 20.69 -13.52
CA ARG A 260 -8.36 20.39 -14.81
C ARG A 260 -7.72 21.26 -15.89
N LEU A 261 -7.43 20.67 -17.06
CA LEU A 261 -6.84 21.34 -18.22
C LEU A 261 -7.61 22.60 -18.68
N ASN A 262 -8.89 22.74 -18.31
CA ASN A 262 -9.72 23.88 -18.70
C ASN A 262 -9.69 25.08 -17.72
N GLU A 263 -9.13 24.94 -16.52
CA GLU A 263 -9.01 26.05 -15.54
C GLU A 263 -7.80 26.96 -15.84
N GLN A 264 -6.88 26.55 -16.72
CA GLN A 264 -5.76 27.41 -17.14
C GLN A 264 -6.17 28.55 -18.09
N LYS A 265 -7.38 28.53 -18.67
CA LYS A 265 -7.83 29.57 -19.61
C LYS A 265 -8.53 30.76 -18.97
N GLU A 266 -9.00 30.66 -17.72
CA GLU A 266 -9.77 31.76 -17.10
C GLU A 266 -8.92 32.75 -16.30
N VAL A 267 -7.64 32.44 -16.00
CA VAL A 267 -6.78 33.32 -15.19
C VAL A 267 -5.97 34.35 -16.02
N HIS A 268 -6.10 34.34 -17.36
CA HIS A 268 -5.44 35.32 -18.24
C HIS A 268 -6.40 36.20 -19.06
N GLY A 269 -7.68 36.22 -18.69
CA GLY A 269 -8.73 36.89 -19.43
C GLY A 269 -9.49 37.94 -18.63
N ASP A 270 -8.84 38.77 -17.81
CA ASP A 270 -9.43 40.04 -17.38
C ASP A 270 -8.35 41.01 -16.86
N SER A 271 -7.67 41.68 -17.79
CA SER A 271 -6.90 42.89 -17.51
C SER A 271 -6.95 43.87 -18.67
N HIS A 272 -8.12 44.10 -19.25
CA HIS A 272 -8.38 45.33 -20.01
C HIS A 272 -9.88 45.68 -20.01
N ARG A 273 -10.28 46.55 -19.09
CA ARG A 273 -11.16 47.70 -19.35
C ARG A 273 -11.18 48.65 -18.16
#